data_AF-A0A3E2NIG0-F1
#
_entry.id   AF-A0A3E2NIG0-F1
#
_cell.length_a   1.000
_cell.length_b   1.000
_cell.length_c   1.000
_cell.angle_alpha   90.00
_cell.angle_beta   90.00
_cell.angle_gamma   90.00
#
_symmetry.space_group_name_H-M   'P 1'
#
loop_
_entity.id
_entity.type
_entity.pdbx_description
1 polymer ?
#
loop_
_entity_poly.entity_id
_entity_poly.type
_entity_poly.pdbx_seq_one_letter_code
_entity_poly.pdbx_strand_id
1 'polypeptide(L)'
;MAKEEKKQYSARELSAFCLQVSILLHAAIPLDEGLSVMAEDAQRDEEKKLLLKMAEDAELGNPFSKVLKETGVYPAYMVRMTKLGEETGTLDQIMESLAEYYEKEHIMMKNMKNAMTYPAMMIGMLLIVLLVLFTRVMPVFEKVYKQLGAQMPPVSIAATRLGGIFCAVSLVIILLLGIAAFFVWIMGRNGKKILLAEGLVNWLKRRSKIAKSIANRRFTAVLSLTLKSGLDLEKGMELAGELVENPAVEQKIRRCAGSLEAGNDYYSAMKETGLFSGFYIQMIKVGTRSGRLDSVMSEISKSYEEEADLATEQMIGRFEPTVIAVLAVSVGMILLSVMLPLIGVLSAIG
;
A
#
# COMPACT_ATOMS: atom_id res chain seq x y z
N MET A 1 -10.47 3.11 -32.39
CA MET A 1 -10.34 1.84 -31.65
C MET A 1 -10.15 2.20 -30.18
N ALA A 2 -11.15 1.91 -29.35
CA ALA A 2 -11.08 2.15 -27.92
C ALA A 2 -10.02 1.22 -27.33
N LYS A 3 -9.04 1.79 -26.63
CA LYS A 3 -8.03 1.04 -25.89
C LYS A 3 -8.78 0.36 -24.73
N GLU A 4 -9.17 -0.90 -24.90
CA GLU A 4 -9.69 -1.71 -23.78
C GLU A 4 -8.62 -1.72 -22.69
N GLU A 5 -8.91 -1.00 -21.61
CA GLU A 5 -7.98 -0.86 -20.49
C GLU A 5 -7.88 -2.19 -19.76
N LYS A 6 -6.82 -2.94 -20.08
CA LYS A 6 -6.47 -4.19 -19.41
C LYS A 6 -6.37 -3.96 -17.91
N LYS A 7 -7.11 -4.77 -17.15
CA LYS A 7 -7.09 -4.78 -15.70
C LYS A 7 -5.69 -5.18 -15.22
N GLN A 8 -5.07 -4.35 -14.39
CA GLN A 8 -3.80 -4.70 -13.75
C GLN A 8 -3.96 -5.95 -12.88
N TYR A 9 -2.94 -6.82 -12.91
CA TYR A 9 -2.90 -8.01 -12.07
C TYR A 9 -2.84 -7.62 -10.60
N SER A 10 -3.54 -8.39 -9.77
CA SER A 10 -3.45 -8.30 -8.32
C SER A 10 -2.07 -8.76 -7.85
N ALA A 11 -1.65 -8.33 -6.66
CA ALA A 11 -0.38 -8.75 -6.08
C ALA A 11 -0.24 -10.30 -5.99
N ARG A 12 -1.35 -11.01 -5.78
CA ARG A 12 -1.35 -12.48 -5.80
C ARG A 12 -1.09 -13.06 -7.19
N GLU A 13 -1.74 -12.52 -8.22
CA GLU A 13 -1.52 -12.95 -9.62
C GLU A 13 -0.08 -12.62 -10.07
N LEU A 14 0.45 -11.46 -9.67
CA LEU A 14 1.84 -11.08 -9.91
C LEU A 14 2.84 -12.03 -9.23
N SER A 15 2.60 -12.37 -7.96
CA SER A 15 3.45 -13.30 -7.22
C SER A 15 3.48 -14.69 -7.86
N ALA A 16 2.30 -15.25 -8.18
CA ALA A 16 2.19 -16.56 -8.84
C ALA A 16 2.89 -16.58 -10.20
N PHE A 17 2.71 -15.54 -11.01
CA PHE A 17 3.40 -15.40 -12.29
C PHE A 17 4.92 -15.38 -12.11
N CYS A 18 5.44 -14.56 -11.19
CA CYS A 18 6.88 -14.47 -10.95
C CYS A 18 7.45 -15.79 -10.45
N LEU A 19 6.71 -16.51 -9.60
CA LEU A 19 7.12 -17.81 -9.09
C LEU A 19 7.19 -18.87 -10.20
N GLN A 20 6.17 -18.94 -11.06
CA GLN A 20 6.16 -19.85 -12.20
C GLN A 20 7.33 -19.58 -13.15
N VAL A 21 7.57 -18.30 -13.50
CA VAL A 21 8.72 -17.92 -14.34
C VAL A 21 10.05 -18.25 -13.67
N SER A 22 10.20 -18.02 -12.36
CA SER A 22 11.41 -18.39 -11.61
C SER A 22 11.67 -19.90 -11.67
N ILE A 23 10.65 -20.74 -11.47
CA ILE A 23 10.77 -22.20 -11.56
C ILE A 23 11.20 -22.64 -12.95
N LEU A 24 10.59 -22.06 -14.00
CA LEU A 24 10.94 -22.35 -15.40
C LEU A 24 12.40 -21.98 -15.70
N LEU A 25 12.84 -20.79 -15.27
CA LEU A 25 14.21 -20.32 -15.44
C LEU A 25 15.22 -21.20 -14.68
N HIS A 26 14.92 -21.62 -13.45
CA HIS A 26 15.76 -22.56 -12.71
C HIS A 26 15.85 -23.95 -13.37
N ALA A 27 14.78 -24.38 -14.05
CA ALA A 27 14.77 -25.59 -14.85
C ALA A 27 15.47 -25.43 -16.22
N ALA A 28 16.04 -24.26 -16.51
CA ALA A 28 16.64 -23.89 -17.79
C ALA A 28 15.69 -24.07 -18.99
N ILE A 29 14.39 -23.92 -18.77
CA ILE A 29 13.37 -23.94 -19.82
C ILE A 29 13.34 -22.55 -20.49
N PRO A 30 13.38 -22.46 -21.84
CA PRO A 30 13.26 -21.20 -22.56
C PRO A 30 11.96 -20.45 -22.20
N LEU A 31 12.02 -19.12 -22.15
CA LEU A 31 10.89 -18.29 -21.71
C LEU A 31 9.66 -18.42 -22.62
N ASP A 32 9.87 -18.52 -23.93
CA ASP A 32 8.84 -18.73 -24.95
C ASP A 32 8.08 -20.05 -24.72
N GLU A 33 8.81 -21.14 -24.48
CA GLU A 33 8.24 -22.46 -24.18
C GLU A 33 7.51 -22.44 -22.82
N GLY A 34 8.14 -21.86 -21.80
CA GLY A 34 7.58 -21.76 -20.46
C GLY A 34 6.30 -20.92 -20.40
N LEU A 35 6.25 -19.79 -21.11
CA LEU A 35 5.04 -18.95 -21.22
C LEU A 35 3.93 -19.68 -21.98
N SER A 36 4.27 -20.49 -22.97
CA SER A 36 3.30 -21.33 -23.68
C SER A 36 2.69 -22.39 -22.76
N VAL A 37 3.50 -23.05 -21.93
CA VAL A 37 3.03 -24.00 -20.90
C VAL A 37 2.12 -23.30 -19.89
N MET A 38 2.49 -22.10 -19.42
CA MET A 38 1.64 -21.31 -18.53
C MET A 38 0.30 -20.93 -19.18
N ALA A 39 0.27 -20.72 -20.51
CA ALA A 39 -0.95 -20.42 -21.25
C ALA A 39 -1.91 -21.63 -21.36
N GLU A 40 -1.40 -22.86 -21.26
CA GLU A 40 -2.22 -24.07 -21.25
C GLU A 40 -3.01 -24.23 -19.94
N ASP A 41 -2.42 -23.81 -18.81
CA ASP A 41 -3.03 -23.86 -17.47
C ASP A 41 -3.92 -22.64 -17.15
N ALA A 42 -3.89 -21.62 -18.01
CA ALA A 42 -4.63 -20.38 -17.82
C ALA A 42 -6.16 -20.62 -17.77
N GLN A 43 -6.78 -20.21 -16.66
CA GLN A 43 -8.22 -20.40 -16.41
C GLN A 43 -9.10 -19.43 -17.22
N ARG A 44 -8.54 -18.32 -17.70
CA ARG A 44 -9.26 -17.29 -18.45
C ARG A 44 -8.70 -17.16 -19.87
N ASP A 45 -9.59 -17.07 -20.86
CA ASP A 45 -9.20 -16.87 -22.26
C ASP A 45 -8.38 -15.59 -22.49
N GLU A 46 -8.64 -14.53 -21.72
CA GLU A 46 -7.88 -13.27 -21.77
C GLU A 46 -6.42 -13.46 -21.35
N GLU A 47 -6.19 -14.24 -20.29
CA GLU A 47 -4.86 -14.55 -19.76
C GLU A 47 -4.12 -15.49 -20.70
N LYS A 48 -4.80 -16.50 -21.25
CA LYS A 48 -4.24 -17.39 -22.27
C LYS A 48 -3.74 -16.60 -23.49
N LYS A 49 -4.57 -15.70 -24.04
CA LYS A 49 -4.17 -14.83 -25.17
C LYS A 49 -3.00 -13.92 -24.83
N LEU A 50 -2.94 -13.43 -23.59
CA LEU A 50 -1.84 -12.58 -23.12
C LEU A 50 -0.53 -13.37 -23.08
N LEU A 51 -0.53 -14.54 -22.46
CA LEU A 51 0.65 -15.39 -22.31
C LEU A 51 1.16 -15.91 -23.66
N LEU A 52 0.27 -16.32 -24.56
CA LEU A 52 0.65 -16.72 -25.92
C LEU A 52 1.29 -15.58 -26.70
N LYS A 53 0.76 -14.36 -26.57
CA LYS A 53 1.38 -13.19 -27.19
C LYS A 53 2.77 -12.91 -26.60
N MET A 54 2.92 -13.04 -25.28
CA MET A 54 4.21 -12.87 -24.62
C MET A 54 5.22 -13.93 -25.06
N ALA A 55 4.77 -15.18 -25.26
CA ALA A 55 5.59 -16.26 -25.78
C ALA A 55 6.08 -15.96 -27.20
N GLU A 56 5.19 -15.51 -28.10
CA GLU A 56 5.54 -15.08 -29.46
C GLU A 56 6.55 -13.92 -29.45
N ASP A 57 6.32 -12.88 -28.62
CA ASP A 57 7.23 -11.74 -28.52
C ASP A 57 8.61 -12.14 -27.97
N ALA A 58 8.66 -13.14 -27.07
CA ALA A 58 9.89 -13.71 -26.52
C ALA A 58 10.63 -14.59 -27.55
N GLU A 59 9.91 -15.39 -28.34
CA GLU A 59 10.45 -16.20 -29.45
C GLU A 59 11.10 -15.32 -30.52
N LEU A 60 10.53 -14.14 -30.77
CA LEU A 60 11.12 -13.11 -31.64
C LEU A 60 12.42 -12.49 -31.08
N GLY A 61 12.84 -12.86 -29.87
CA GLY A 61 14.07 -12.38 -29.23
C GLY A 61 13.95 -10.99 -28.61
N ASN A 62 12.74 -10.49 -28.37
CA ASN A 62 12.59 -9.24 -27.63
C ASN A 62 13.00 -9.43 -26.17
N PRO A 63 13.66 -8.44 -25.53
CA PRO A 63 13.92 -8.47 -24.09
C PRO A 63 12.61 -8.68 -23.33
N PHE A 64 12.59 -9.59 -22.38
CA PHE A 64 11.44 -9.93 -21.55
C PHE A 64 10.89 -8.71 -20.79
N SER A 65 11.75 -7.78 -20.37
CA SER A 65 11.31 -6.50 -19.80
C SER A 65 10.46 -5.67 -20.77
N LYS A 66 10.78 -5.70 -22.07
CA LYS A 66 9.98 -5.05 -23.13
C LYS A 66 8.67 -5.80 -23.33
N VAL A 67 8.69 -7.13 -23.38
CA VAL A 67 7.50 -7.99 -23.47
C VAL A 67 6.51 -7.66 -22.34
N LEU A 68 6.97 -7.65 -21.09
CA LEU A 68 6.15 -7.29 -19.92
C LEU A 68 5.60 -5.87 -20.04
N LYS A 69 6.40 -4.91 -20.50
CA LYS A 69 5.99 -3.50 -20.63
C LYS A 69 4.88 -3.32 -21.66
N GLU A 70 4.92 -4.04 -22.78
CA GLU A 70 3.95 -3.92 -23.86
C GLU A 70 2.57 -4.48 -23.51
N THR A 71 2.50 -5.41 -22.55
CA THR A 71 1.21 -5.90 -22.05
C THR A 71 0.37 -4.83 -21.36
N GLY A 72 1.02 -3.84 -20.72
CA GLY A 72 0.37 -2.82 -19.89
C GLY A 72 -0.25 -3.33 -18.59
N VAL A 73 -0.07 -4.62 -18.25
CA VAL A 73 -0.72 -5.27 -17.09
C VAL A 73 0.20 -5.30 -15.87
N TYR A 74 1.52 -5.39 -16.09
CA TYR A 74 2.53 -5.49 -15.05
C TYR A 74 2.96 -4.11 -14.52
N PRO A 75 3.21 -3.98 -13.20
CA PRO A 75 3.70 -2.73 -12.60
C PRO A 75 5.08 -2.32 -13.13
N ALA A 76 5.35 -1.00 -13.16
CA ALA A 76 6.63 -0.46 -13.61
C ALA A 76 7.83 -0.97 -12.79
N TYR A 77 7.63 -1.25 -11.49
CA TYR A 77 8.66 -1.83 -10.63
C TYR A 77 9.10 -3.22 -11.12
N MET A 78 8.14 -4.09 -11.43
CA MET A 78 8.41 -5.42 -11.98
C MET A 78 9.18 -5.31 -13.28
N VAL A 79 8.71 -4.49 -14.24
CA VAL A 79 9.37 -4.29 -15.54
C VAL A 79 10.83 -3.86 -15.39
N ARG A 80 11.10 -2.92 -14.47
CA ARG A 80 12.47 -2.42 -14.23
C ARG A 80 13.36 -3.47 -13.55
N MET A 81 12.81 -4.23 -12.60
CA MET A 81 13.54 -5.35 -11.98
C MET A 81 13.83 -6.44 -12.99
N THR A 82 12.87 -6.82 -13.84
CA THR A 82 13.10 -7.75 -14.95
C THR A 82 14.23 -7.28 -15.84
N LYS A 83 14.22 -6.00 -16.24
CA LYS A 83 15.29 -5.42 -17.06
C LYS A 83 16.65 -5.55 -16.38
N LEU A 84 16.71 -5.25 -15.09
CA LEU A 84 17.93 -5.42 -14.30
C LEU A 84 18.41 -6.89 -14.34
N GLY A 85 17.50 -7.85 -14.17
CA GLY A 85 17.82 -9.28 -14.16
C GLY A 85 18.30 -9.79 -15.51
N GLU A 86 17.80 -9.22 -16.61
CA GLU A 86 18.30 -9.48 -17.96
C GLU A 86 19.70 -8.90 -18.18
N GLU A 87 19.96 -7.68 -17.70
CA GLU A 87 21.28 -7.04 -17.81
C GLU A 87 22.35 -7.74 -16.95
N THR A 88 21.97 -8.30 -15.81
CA THR A 88 22.87 -9.00 -14.87
C THR A 88 22.95 -10.51 -15.10
N GLY A 89 22.07 -11.07 -15.93
CA GLY A 89 21.96 -12.53 -16.11
C GLY A 89 21.45 -13.27 -14.86
N THR A 90 20.76 -12.57 -13.95
CA THR A 90 20.22 -13.14 -12.70
C THR A 90 18.69 -13.09 -12.66
N LEU A 91 18.07 -13.22 -13.84
CA LEU A 91 16.62 -13.12 -14.01
C LEU A 91 15.84 -14.13 -13.15
N ASP A 92 16.38 -15.34 -12.96
CA ASP A 92 15.85 -16.37 -12.08
C ASP A 92 15.71 -15.88 -10.63
N GLN A 93 16.78 -15.31 -10.07
CA GLN A 93 16.81 -14.76 -8.71
C GLN A 93 15.92 -13.53 -8.57
N ILE A 94 15.86 -12.69 -9.61
CA ILE A 94 15.00 -11.51 -9.61
C ILE A 94 13.53 -11.93 -9.60
N MET A 95 13.14 -12.93 -10.40
CA MET A 95 11.77 -13.44 -10.44
C MET A 95 11.37 -14.08 -9.12
N GLU A 96 12.27 -14.84 -8.48
CA GLU A 96 12.05 -15.38 -7.13
C GLU A 96 11.82 -14.24 -6.11
N SER A 97 12.71 -13.24 -6.09
CA SER A 97 12.59 -12.09 -5.19
C SER A 97 11.31 -11.27 -5.43
N LEU A 98 10.90 -11.11 -6.69
CA LEU A 98 9.63 -10.46 -7.05
C LEU A 98 8.42 -11.28 -6.59
N ALA A 99 8.49 -12.62 -6.68
CA ALA A 99 7.43 -13.50 -6.19
C ALA A 99 7.22 -13.33 -4.68
N GLU A 100 8.30 -13.36 -3.90
CA GLU A 100 8.25 -13.11 -2.45
C GLU A 100 7.74 -11.70 -2.12
N TYR A 101 8.24 -10.70 -2.85
CA TYR A 101 7.84 -9.30 -2.65
C TYR A 101 6.32 -9.12 -2.85
N TYR A 102 5.77 -9.63 -3.96
CA TYR A 102 4.34 -9.49 -4.24
C TYR A 102 3.47 -10.39 -3.36
N GLU A 103 3.96 -11.52 -2.87
CA GLU A 103 3.24 -12.33 -1.88
C GLU A 103 3.12 -11.55 -0.55
N LYS A 104 4.21 -10.95 -0.08
CA LYS A 104 4.19 -10.08 1.12
C LYS A 104 3.27 -8.88 0.92
N GLU A 105 3.29 -8.25 -0.26
CA GLU A 105 2.37 -7.16 -0.60
C GLU A 105 0.90 -7.63 -0.61
N HIS A 106 0.61 -8.84 -1.10
CA HIS A 106 -0.72 -9.44 -1.05
C HIS A 106 -1.19 -9.67 0.38
N ILE A 107 -0.35 -10.28 1.23
CA ILE A 107 -0.64 -10.54 2.64
C ILE A 107 -0.89 -9.22 3.37
N MET A 108 -0.03 -8.21 3.16
CA MET A 108 -0.20 -6.88 3.73
C MET A 108 -1.53 -6.25 3.33
N MET A 109 -1.85 -6.22 2.03
CA MET A 109 -3.09 -5.65 1.53
C MET A 109 -4.33 -6.41 2.04
N LYS A 110 -4.24 -7.74 2.15
CA LYS A 110 -5.28 -8.59 2.73
C LYS A 110 -5.50 -8.26 4.21
N ASN A 111 -4.43 -8.14 4.99
CA ASN A 111 -4.48 -7.77 6.41
C ASN A 111 -5.06 -6.36 6.59
N MET A 112 -4.64 -5.40 5.77
CA MET A 112 -5.18 -4.04 5.78
C MET A 112 -6.69 -4.05 5.47
N LYS A 113 -7.11 -4.78 4.41
CA LYS A 113 -8.52 -4.91 4.03
C LYS A 113 -9.34 -5.56 5.16
N ASN A 114 -8.83 -6.62 5.77
CA ASN A 114 -9.49 -7.30 6.88
C ASN A 114 -9.65 -6.35 8.08
N ALA A 115 -8.58 -5.63 8.44
CA ALA A 115 -8.59 -4.66 9.53
C ALA A 115 -9.55 -3.48 9.30
N MET A 116 -9.83 -3.10 8.04
CA MET A 116 -10.81 -2.07 7.70
C MET A 116 -12.24 -2.59 7.59
N THR A 117 -12.42 -3.86 7.23
CA THR A 117 -13.75 -4.44 7.00
C THR A 117 -14.59 -4.45 8.28
N TYR A 118 -13.98 -4.80 9.42
CA TYR A 118 -14.68 -4.86 10.70
C TYR A 118 -15.15 -3.47 11.20
N PRO A 119 -14.29 -2.42 11.29
CA PRO A 119 -14.69 -1.04 11.51
C PRO A 119 -15.81 -0.55 10.59
N ALA A 120 -15.72 -0.83 9.28
CA ALA A 120 -16.72 -0.37 8.32
C ALA A 120 -18.10 -0.98 8.60
N MET A 121 -18.17 -2.27 8.95
CA MET A 121 -19.42 -2.91 9.34
C MET A 121 -20.00 -2.31 10.63
N MET A 122 -19.17 -2.08 11.66
CA MET A 122 -19.64 -1.48 12.92
C MET A 122 -20.14 -0.05 12.73
N ILE A 123 -19.40 0.78 11.99
CA ILE A 123 -19.82 2.15 11.66
C ILE A 123 -21.13 2.12 10.86
N GLY A 124 -21.25 1.22 9.89
CA GLY A 124 -22.49 1.02 9.14
C GLY A 124 -23.68 0.67 10.05
N MET A 125 -23.49 -0.26 10.99
CA MET A 125 -24.52 -0.62 11.97
C MET A 125 -24.88 0.56 12.89
N LEU A 126 -23.89 1.32 13.37
CA LEU A 126 -24.12 2.51 14.19
C LEU A 126 -24.93 3.57 13.43
N LEU A 127 -24.61 3.81 12.16
CA LEU A 127 -25.35 4.74 11.30
C LEU A 127 -26.80 4.30 11.10
N ILE A 128 -27.06 3.01 10.92
CA ILE A 128 -28.43 2.47 10.85
C ILE A 128 -29.19 2.73 12.15
N VAL A 129 -28.57 2.44 13.30
CA VAL A 129 -29.17 2.69 14.62
C VAL A 129 -29.49 4.17 14.81
N LEU A 130 -28.55 5.07 14.48
CA LEU A 130 -28.76 6.52 14.53
C LEU A 130 -29.90 6.98 13.60
N LEU A 131 -29.97 6.44 12.39
CA LEU A 131 -31.03 6.77 11.43
C LEU A 131 -32.40 6.37 11.97
N VAL A 132 -32.55 5.14 12.48
CA VAL A 132 -33.82 4.68 13.08
C VAL A 132 -34.18 5.53 14.30
N LEU A 133 -33.20 5.86 15.14
CA LEU A 133 -33.42 6.67 16.33
C LEU A 133 -33.96 8.06 15.98
N PHE A 134 -33.32 8.80 15.07
CA PHE A 134 -33.78 10.15 14.73
C PHE A 134 -35.04 10.17 13.87
N THR A 135 -35.24 9.20 12.97
CA THR A 135 -36.40 9.20 12.06
C THR A 135 -37.66 8.58 12.67
N ARG A 136 -37.52 7.60 13.58
CA ARG A 136 -38.66 6.88 14.16
C ARG A 136 -38.82 7.13 15.66
N VAL A 137 -37.75 7.05 16.43
CA VAL A 137 -37.85 7.08 17.91
C VAL A 137 -38.04 8.51 18.42
N MET A 138 -37.22 9.45 17.99
CA MET A 138 -37.28 10.83 18.46
C MET A 138 -38.63 11.54 18.18
N PRO A 139 -39.27 11.41 17.00
CA PRO A 139 -40.59 12.03 16.77
C PRO A 139 -41.71 11.38 17.61
N VAL A 140 -41.55 10.13 18.07
CA VAL A 140 -42.50 9.53 19.01
C VAL A 140 -42.42 10.24 20.36
N PHE A 141 -41.21 10.48 20.87
CA PHE A 141 -41.03 11.25 22.09
C PHE A 141 -41.61 12.66 21.95
N GLU A 142 -41.43 13.35 20.81
CA GLU A 142 -41.99 14.69 20.61
C GLU A 142 -43.51 14.71 20.72
N LYS A 143 -44.18 13.69 20.19
CA LYS A 143 -45.65 13.56 20.28
C LYS A 143 -46.10 13.33 21.72
N VAL A 144 -45.41 12.46 22.47
CA VAL A 144 -45.74 12.17 23.87
C VAL A 144 -45.57 13.42 24.74
N TYR A 145 -44.48 14.16 24.58
CA TYR A 145 -44.27 15.42 25.30
C TYR A 145 -45.36 16.46 24.99
N LYS A 146 -45.74 16.62 23.71
CA LYS A 146 -46.85 17.51 23.32
C LYS A 146 -48.18 17.12 23.95
N GLN A 147 -48.46 15.82 24.07
CA GLN A 147 -49.70 15.32 24.69
C GLN A 147 -49.73 15.55 26.20
N LEU A 148 -48.57 15.48 26.87
CA LEU A 148 -48.44 15.76 28.31
C LEU A 148 -48.41 17.26 28.63
N GLY A 149 -48.47 18.14 27.62
CA GLY A 149 -48.34 19.59 27.81
C GLY A 149 -46.94 20.03 28.30
N ALA A 150 -45.97 19.11 28.30
CA ALA A 150 -44.61 19.35 28.75
C ALA A 150 -43.69 19.70 27.57
N GLN A 151 -42.71 20.57 27.79
CA GLN A 151 -41.66 20.81 26.80
C GLN A 151 -40.58 19.75 26.94
N MET A 152 -40.02 19.31 25.81
CA MET A 152 -38.87 18.42 25.84
C MET A 152 -37.68 19.06 26.57
N PRO A 153 -36.88 18.28 27.32
CA PRO A 153 -35.66 18.77 27.92
C PRO A 153 -34.76 19.44 26.86
N PRO A 154 -34.16 20.59 27.15
CA PRO A 154 -33.32 21.32 26.19
C PRO A 154 -32.13 20.48 25.70
N VAL A 155 -31.63 19.54 26.53
CA VAL A 155 -30.60 18.57 26.17
C VAL A 155 -31.06 17.61 25.07
N SER A 156 -32.32 17.17 25.10
CA SER A 156 -32.91 16.28 24.09
C SER A 156 -33.16 17.00 22.76
N ILE A 157 -33.58 18.26 22.79
CA ILE A 157 -33.74 19.10 21.60
C ILE A 157 -32.38 19.36 20.94
N ALA A 158 -31.36 19.67 21.75
CA ALA A 158 -29.98 19.82 21.29
C ALA A 158 -29.44 18.52 20.68
N ALA A 159 -29.68 17.36 21.31
CA ALA A 159 -29.27 16.06 20.78
C ALA A 159 -29.97 15.71 19.46
N THR A 160 -31.25 16.07 19.31
CA THR A 160 -32.00 15.87 18.06
C THR A 160 -31.45 16.72 16.91
N ARG A 161 -31.16 18.00 17.17
CA ARG A 161 -30.58 18.91 16.16
C ARG A 161 -29.14 18.53 15.82
N LEU A 162 -28.31 18.29 16.83
CA LEU A 162 -26.90 17.90 16.63
C LEU A 162 -26.79 16.55 15.95
N GLY A 163 -27.60 15.56 16.34
CA GLY A 163 -27.58 14.23 15.73
C GLY A 163 -28.13 14.20 14.31
N GLY A 164 -29.16 15.00 14.00
CA GLY A 164 -29.61 15.21 12.62
C GLY A 164 -28.53 15.83 11.75
N ILE A 165 -27.80 16.83 12.26
CA ILE A 165 -26.65 17.45 11.58
C ILE A 165 -25.49 16.45 11.47
N PHE A 166 -25.21 15.65 12.50
CA PHE A 166 -24.13 14.66 12.48
C PHE A 166 -24.39 13.54 11.48
N CYS A 167 -25.61 13.02 11.39
CA CYS A 167 -26.01 12.05 10.36
C CYS A 167 -25.93 12.66 8.96
N ALA A 168 -26.39 13.90 8.77
CA ALA A 168 -26.30 14.57 7.47
C ALA A 168 -24.84 14.87 7.07
N VAL A 169 -24.03 15.38 7.99
CA VAL A 169 -22.61 15.71 7.77
C VAL A 169 -21.78 14.45 7.57
N SER A 170 -21.99 13.39 8.34
CA SER A 170 -21.28 12.12 8.14
C SER A 170 -21.62 11.46 6.81
N LEU A 171 -22.89 11.48 6.38
CA LEU A 171 -23.29 11.02 5.04
C LEU A 171 -22.67 11.88 3.94
N VAL A 172 -22.63 13.21 4.11
CA VAL A 172 -21.98 14.13 3.16
C VAL A 172 -20.47 13.93 3.12
N ILE A 173 -19.80 13.67 4.25
CA ILE A 173 -18.36 13.39 4.33
C ILE A 173 -18.04 12.03 3.69
N ILE A 174 -18.84 11.00 3.95
CA ILE A 174 -18.69 9.68 3.31
C ILE A 174 -18.91 9.80 1.80
N LEU A 175 -19.90 10.59 1.37
CA LEU A 175 -20.16 10.87 -0.04
C LEU A 175 -19.01 11.67 -0.66
N LEU A 176 -18.48 12.70 0.01
CA LEU A 176 -17.34 13.50 -0.43
C LEU A 176 -16.06 12.67 -0.52
N LEU A 177 -15.79 11.81 0.48
CA LEU A 177 -14.66 10.89 0.46
C LEU A 177 -14.82 9.83 -0.64
N GLY A 178 -16.04 9.32 -0.86
CA GLY A 178 -16.37 8.41 -1.96
C GLY A 178 -16.16 9.06 -3.32
N ILE A 179 -16.62 10.30 -3.50
CA ILE A 179 -16.41 11.09 -4.71
C ILE A 179 -14.92 11.40 -4.88
N ALA A 180 -14.20 11.80 -3.83
CA ALA A 180 -12.76 12.08 -3.89
C ALA A 180 -11.96 10.80 -4.22
N ALA A 181 -12.28 9.67 -3.60
CA ALA A 181 -11.66 8.38 -3.90
C ALA A 181 -11.98 7.94 -5.33
N PHE A 182 -13.21 8.11 -5.80
CA PHE A 182 -13.62 7.83 -7.17
C PHE A 182 -12.92 8.75 -8.18
N PHE A 183 -12.76 10.04 -7.87
CA PHE A 183 -12.07 11.01 -8.71
C PHE A 183 -10.57 10.71 -8.77
N VAL A 184 -9.94 10.38 -7.64
CA VAL A 184 -8.53 9.93 -7.59
C VAL A 184 -8.36 8.60 -8.34
N TRP A 185 -9.31 7.67 -8.22
CA TRP A 185 -9.29 6.39 -8.93
C TRP A 185 -9.43 6.57 -10.45
N ILE A 186 -10.37 7.41 -10.90
CA ILE A 186 -10.59 7.67 -12.33
C ILE A 186 -9.46 8.51 -12.95
N MET A 187 -8.87 9.43 -12.19
CA MET A 187 -7.78 10.28 -12.67
C MET A 187 -6.43 9.57 -12.62
N GLY A 188 -6.21 8.68 -11.63
CA GLY A 188 -5.08 7.76 -11.63
C GLY A 188 -5.10 6.80 -12.83
N ARG A 189 -6.30 6.45 -13.31
CA ARG A 189 -6.52 5.64 -14.51
C ARG A 189 -6.20 6.39 -15.81
N ASN A 190 -6.50 7.69 -15.87
CA ASN A 190 -6.26 8.52 -17.06
C ASN A 190 -4.81 9.00 -17.25
N GLY A 191 -3.84 8.59 -16.42
CA GLY A 191 -2.43 8.94 -16.57
C GLY A 191 -2.09 10.44 -16.47
N LYS A 192 -3.10 11.30 -16.22
CA LYS A 192 -2.92 12.73 -16.01
C LYS A 192 -2.48 12.95 -14.57
N LYS A 193 -1.17 12.85 -14.37
CA LYS A 193 -0.45 13.25 -13.17
C LYS A 193 -0.81 14.70 -12.81
N ILE A 194 -1.70 14.88 -11.84
CA ILE A 194 -1.97 16.22 -11.31
C ILE A 194 -0.75 16.58 -10.46
N LEU A 195 0.03 17.56 -10.89
CA LEU A 195 1.20 18.09 -10.17
C LEU A 195 0.88 18.43 -8.70
N LEU A 196 -0.37 18.83 -8.40
CA LEU A 196 -0.85 19.09 -7.05
C LEU A 196 -1.10 17.82 -6.23
N ALA A 197 -1.61 16.75 -6.84
CA ALA A 197 -1.78 15.46 -6.18
C ALA A 197 -0.42 14.79 -5.94
N GLU A 198 0.50 14.87 -6.92
CA GLU A 198 1.89 14.44 -6.73
C GLU A 198 2.59 15.26 -5.65
N GLY A 199 2.37 16.59 -5.59
CA GLY A 199 2.92 17.45 -4.54
C GLY A 199 2.43 17.09 -3.14
N LEU A 200 1.12 16.88 -2.97
CA LEU A 200 0.53 16.48 -1.68
C LEU A 200 0.95 15.06 -1.29
N VAL A 201 0.93 14.11 -2.23
CA VAL A 201 1.36 12.72 -2.02
C VAL A 201 2.85 12.68 -1.71
N ASN A 202 3.69 13.43 -2.42
CA ASN A 202 5.13 13.49 -2.14
C ASN A 202 5.41 14.18 -0.81
N TRP A 203 4.64 15.20 -0.43
CA TRP A 203 4.74 15.82 0.90
C TRP A 203 4.34 14.83 2.01
N LEU A 204 3.25 14.08 1.81
CA LEU A 204 2.80 13.04 2.73
C LEU A 204 3.83 11.88 2.81
N LYS A 205 4.34 11.40 1.68
CA LYS A 205 5.40 10.37 1.58
C LYS A 205 6.70 10.85 2.22
N ARG A 206 7.03 12.15 2.12
CA ARG A 206 8.23 12.74 2.76
C ARG A 206 8.10 12.81 4.28
N ARG A 207 6.89 12.98 4.83
CA ARG A 207 6.64 13.04 6.29
C ARG A 207 6.27 11.72 6.93
N SER A 208 5.75 10.77 6.16
CA SER A 208 5.31 9.47 6.70
C SER A 208 6.51 8.60 7.05
N LYS A 209 6.60 8.21 8.32
CA LYS A 209 7.59 7.22 8.80
C LYS A 209 7.48 5.90 8.03
N ILE A 210 6.25 5.49 7.73
CA ILE A 210 5.96 4.23 7.02
C ILE A 210 6.44 4.30 5.57
N ALA A 211 6.16 5.40 4.87
CA ALA A 211 6.64 5.59 3.50
C ALA A 211 8.17 5.63 3.42
N LYS A 212 8.84 6.08 4.50
CA LYS A 212 10.30 6.00 4.61
C LYS A 212 10.78 4.57 4.87
N SER A 213 10.14 3.82 5.78
CA SER A 213 10.48 2.41 6.03
C SER A 213 10.30 1.53 4.79
N ILE A 214 9.19 1.69 4.06
CA ILE A 214 8.94 0.98 2.78
C ILE A 214 10.00 1.34 1.73
N ALA A 215 10.37 2.62 1.62
CA ALA A 215 11.39 3.06 0.68
C ALA A 215 12.77 2.50 1.03
N ASN A 216 13.14 2.49 2.32
CA ASN A 216 14.38 1.90 2.79
C ASN A 216 14.43 0.39 2.50
N ARG A 217 13.35 -0.35 2.79
CA ARG A 217 13.20 -1.77 2.47
C ARG A 217 13.44 -2.04 0.98
N ARG A 218 12.79 -1.28 0.08
CA ARG A 218 12.98 -1.44 -1.37
C ARG A 218 14.42 -1.13 -1.79
N PHE A 219 14.97 -0.03 -1.28
CA PHE A 219 16.35 0.37 -1.54
C PHE A 219 17.36 -0.73 -1.16
N THR A 220 17.26 -1.28 0.05
CA THR A 220 18.21 -2.29 0.54
C THR A 220 18.02 -3.65 -0.10
N ALA A 221 16.79 -4.00 -0.49
CA ALA A 221 16.50 -5.21 -1.26
C ALA A 221 17.16 -5.18 -2.64
N VAL A 222 17.01 -4.07 -3.37
CA VAL A 222 17.66 -3.90 -4.69
C VAL A 222 19.18 -3.98 -4.52
N LEU A 223 19.73 -3.26 -3.54
CA LEU A 223 21.18 -3.24 -3.33
C LEU A 223 21.74 -4.62 -2.95
N SER A 224 21.01 -5.38 -2.11
CA SER A 224 21.39 -6.75 -1.77
C SER A 224 21.38 -7.67 -3.00
N LEU A 225 20.35 -7.56 -3.85
CA LEU A 225 20.23 -8.38 -5.06
C LEU A 225 21.30 -8.06 -6.09
N THR A 226 21.60 -6.77 -6.32
CA THR A 226 22.65 -6.35 -7.24
C THR A 226 24.03 -6.83 -6.78
N LEU A 227 24.32 -6.74 -5.48
CA LEU A 227 25.59 -7.21 -4.92
C LEU A 227 25.72 -8.73 -4.98
N LYS A 228 24.64 -9.49 -4.73
CA LYS A 228 24.62 -10.95 -4.92
C LYS A 228 24.84 -11.35 -6.38
N SER A 229 24.39 -10.52 -7.31
CA SER A 229 24.60 -10.70 -8.75
C SER A 229 26.03 -10.30 -9.20
N GLY A 230 26.91 -9.91 -8.28
CA GLY A 230 28.30 -9.55 -8.57
C GLY A 230 28.48 -8.13 -9.12
N LEU A 231 27.45 -7.28 -9.09
CA LEU A 231 27.59 -5.87 -9.46
C LEU A 231 28.29 -5.07 -8.34
N ASP A 232 29.02 -4.04 -8.74
CA ASP A 232 29.60 -3.08 -7.81
C ASP A 232 28.54 -2.25 -7.10
N LEU A 233 28.89 -1.79 -5.88
CA LEU A 233 27.98 -1.03 -5.03
C LEU A 233 27.48 0.26 -5.70
N GLU A 234 28.34 0.93 -6.48
CA GLU A 234 28.00 2.15 -7.22
C GLU A 234 26.84 1.89 -8.18
N LYS A 235 26.95 0.82 -8.99
CA LYS A 235 25.89 0.45 -9.94
C LYS A 235 24.61 0.04 -9.23
N GLY A 236 24.74 -0.71 -8.13
CA GLY A 236 23.60 -1.06 -7.28
C GLY A 236 22.87 0.16 -6.71
N MET A 237 23.61 1.21 -6.31
CA MET A 237 23.04 2.46 -5.80
C MET A 237 22.30 3.26 -6.89
N GLU A 238 22.85 3.32 -8.10
CA GLU A 238 22.19 3.96 -9.25
C GLU A 238 20.84 3.29 -9.54
N LEU A 239 20.85 1.96 -9.67
CA LEU A 239 19.65 1.16 -9.94
C LEU A 239 18.61 1.26 -8.82
N ALA A 240 19.04 1.20 -7.57
CA ALA A 240 18.14 1.39 -6.44
C ALA A 240 17.53 2.80 -6.40
N GLY A 241 18.29 3.82 -6.83
CA GLY A 241 17.79 5.18 -6.99
C GLY A 241 16.66 5.30 -8.01
N GLU A 242 16.73 4.56 -9.12
CA GLU A 242 15.66 4.55 -10.12
C GLU A 242 14.37 3.85 -9.65
N LEU A 243 14.49 2.90 -8.73
CA LEU A 243 13.39 2.04 -8.26
C LEU A 243 12.66 2.58 -7.02
N VAL A 244 13.30 3.46 -6.25
CA VAL A 244 12.72 4.01 -5.01
C VAL A 244 11.73 5.13 -5.31
N GLU A 245 10.49 5.00 -4.82
CA GLU A 245 9.43 5.98 -5.06
C GLU A 245 9.43 7.19 -4.10
N ASN A 246 10.24 7.17 -3.04
CA ASN A 246 10.26 8.25 -2.06
C ASN A 246 11.29 9.31 -2.47
N PRO A 247 10.88 10.54 -2.84
CA PRO A 247 11.82 11.54 -3.36
C PRO A 247 12.92 11.94 -2.38
N ALA A 248 12.64 11.86 -1.07
CA ALA A 248 13.65 12.19 -0.06
C ALA A 248 14.70 11.08 0.11
N VAL A 249 14.32 9.82 -0.10
CA VAL A 249 15.26 8.70 -0.07
C VAL A 249 16.02 8.65 -1.40
N GLU A 250 15.34 8.79 -2.53
CA GLU A 250 15.94 8.87 -3.87
C GLU A 250 17.04 9.94 -3.94
N GLN A 251 16.77 11.16 -3.47
CA GLN A 251 17.75 12.24 -3.48
C GLN A 251 19.01 11.90 -2.67
N LYS A 252 18.85 11.21 -1.53
CA LYS A 252 19.98 10.76 -0.71
C LYS A 252 20.78 9.64 -1.40
N ILE A 253 20.09 8.70 -2.05
CA ILE A 253 20.72 7.62 -2.83
C ILE A 253 21.56 8.22 -3.95
N ARG A 254 20.98 9.11 -4.77
CA ARG A 254 21.70 9.78 -5.88
C ARG A 254 22.91 10.57 -5.40
N ARG A 255 22.78 11.29 -4.27
CA ARG A 255 23.91 12.03 -3.68
C ARG A 255 25.01 11.08 -3.17
N CYS A 256 24.64 9.93 -2.61
CA CYS A 256 25.59 8.92 -2.18
C CYS A 256 26.28 8.27 -3.38
N ALA A 257 25.54 7.88 -4.41
CA ALA A 257 26.07 7.31 -5.65
C ALA A 257 27.10 8.24 -6.30
N GLY A 258 26.75 9.52 -6.51
CA GLY A 258 27.68 10.50 -7.08
C GLY A 258 28.90 10.80 -6.19
N SER A 259 28.80 10.60 -4.86
CA SER A 259 29.97 10.71 -3.96
C SER A 259 30.92 9.51 -4.09
N LEU A 260 30.38 8.31 -4.30
CA LEU A 260 31.16 7.10 -4.56
C LEU A 260 31.85 7.17 -5.92
N GLU A 261 31.13 7.59 -6.97
CA GLU A 261 31.70 7.82 -8.31
C GLU A 261 32.85 8.84 -8.30
N ALA A 262 32.80 9.83 -7.39
CA ALA A 262 33.87 10.79 -7.19
C ALA A 262 35.10 10.23 -6.44
N GLY A 263 35.08 8.94 -6.05
CA GLY A 263 36.18 8.25 -5.38
C GLY A 263 36.22 8.42 -3.86
N ASN A 264 35.15 8.93 -3.23
CA ASN A 264 35.12 9.04 -1.77
C ASN A 264 34.93 7.67 -1.10
N ASP A 265 35.50 7.51 0.10
CA ASP A 265 35.34 6.29 0.88
C ASP A 265 33.87 6.00 1.23
N TYR A 266 33.48 4.73 1.14
CA TYR A 266 32.12 4.23 1.41
C TYR A 266 31.55 4.71 2.74
N TYR A 267 32.37 4.72 3.79
CA TYR A 267 31.95 5.15 5.12
C TYR A 267 31.57 6.64 5.11
N SER A 268 32.39 7.47 4.46
CA SER A 268 32.19 8.92 4.37
C SER A 268 30.94 9.26 3.55
N ALA A 269 30.80 8.65 2.37
CA ALA A 269 29.65 8.87 1.48
C ALA A 269 28.31 8.52 2.13
N MET A 270 28.24 7.38 2.83
CA MET A 270 27.02 6.95 3.52
C MET A 270 26.72 7.74 4.80
N LYS A 271 27.77 8.18 5.51
CA LYS A 271 27.64 9.00 6.72
C LYS A 271 27.15 10.41 6.42
N GLU A 272 27.68 11.04 5.37
CA GLU A 272 27.28 12.40 4.96
C GLU A 272 25.85 12.47 4.45
N THR A 273 25.40 11.43 3.73
CA THR A 273 24.03 11.36 3.19
C THR A 273 23.00 10.97 4.25
N GLY A 274 23.44 10.36 5.36
CA GLY A 274 22.59 9.89 6.45
C GLY A 274 21.53 8.90 5.94
N LEU A 275 21.94 8.02 5.03
CA LEU A 275 21.10 6.99 4.43
C LEU A 275 20.89 5.83 5.39
N PHE A 276 21.98 5.45 6.08
CA PHE A 276 22.05 4.35 7.04
C PHE A 276 22.30 4.86 8.46
N SER A 277 21.95 4.03 9.45
CA SER A 277 22.32 4.27 10.84
C SER A 277 23.83 4.05 11.05
N GLY A 278 24.41 4.63 12.10
CA GLY A 278 25.83 4.44 12.41
C GLY A 278 26.24 2.97 12.56
N PHE A 279 25.32 2.13 13.06
CA PHE A 279 25.52 0.68 13.17
C PHE A 279 25.65 0.01 11.79
N TYR A 280 24.71 0.27 10.87
CA TYR A 280 24.76 -0.31 9.52
C TYR A 280 25.96 0.19 8.71
N ILE A 281 26.35 1.46 8.85
CA ILE A 281 27.56 1.99 8.20
C ILE A 281 28.80 1.21 8.66
N GLN A 282 28.88 0.87 9.95
CA GLN A 282 29.99 0.08 10.48
C GLN A 282 29.98 -1.35 9.94
N MET A 283 28.80 -1.99 9.83
CA MET A 283 28.67 -3.31 9.22
C MET A 283 29.13 -3.30 7.77
N ILE A 284 28.70 -2.30 6.98
CA ILE A 284 29.11 -2.13 5.58
C ILE A 284 30.63 -2.00 5.49
N LYS A 285 31.24 -1.15 6.33
CA LYS A 285 32.71 -0.99 6.37
C LYS A 285 33.46 -2.31 6.63
N VAL A 286 32.96 -3.13 7.57
CA VAL A 286 33.55 -4.45 7.86
C VAL A 286 33.30 -5.42 6.71
N GLY A 287 32.10 -5.40 6.11
CA GLY A 287 31.74 -6.20 4.94
C GLY A 287 32.64 -5.90 3.74
N THR A 288 32.87 -4.62 3.42
CA THR A 288 33.75 -4.19 2.34
C THR A 288 35.19 -4.64 2.57
N ARG A 289 35.73 -4.50 3.80
CA ARG A 289 37.09 -4.94 4.12
C ARG A 289 37.28 -6.46 4.10
N SER A 290 36.23 -7.21 4.40
CA SER A 290 36.24 -8.68 4.41
C SER A 290 35.80 -9.30 3.09
N GLY A 291 35.40 -8.49 2.11
CA GLY A 291 34.87 -8.97 0.83
C GLY A 291 33.50 -9.66 0.93
N ARG A 292 32.74 -9.41 2.01
CA ARG A 292 31.43 -10.04 2.31
C ARG A 292 30.29 -9.02 2.31
N LEU A 293 30.38 -8.03 1.43
CA LEU A 293 29.41 -6.92 1.37
C LEU A 293 28.02 -7.40 0.94
N ASP A 294 27.94 -8.39 0.07
CA ASP A 294 26.73 -9.12 -0.35
C ASP A 294 25.95 -9.67 0.86
N SER A 295 26.66 -10.36 1.76
CA SER A 295 26.08 -11.00 2.95
C SER A 295 25.64 -9.95 3.96
N VAL A 296 26.47 -8.93 4.17
CA VAL A 296 26.14 -7.80 5.05
C VAL A 296 24.91 -7.05 4.54
N MET A 297 24.81 -6.80 3.24
CA MET A 297 23.67 -6.08 2.68
C MET A 297 22.38 -6.93 2.73
N SER A 298 22.49 -8.25 2.60
CA SER A 298 21.36 -9.16 2.81
C SER A 298 20.81 -9.06 4.23
N GLU A 299 21.68 -8.98 5.24
CA GLU A 299 21.27 -8.81 6.65
C GLU A 299 20.62 -7.44 6.90
N ILE A 300 21.20 -6.38 6.35
CA ILE A 300 20.63 -5.03 6.42
C ILE A 300 19.25 -4.98 5.73
N SER A 301 19.13 -5.63 4.56
CA SER A 301 17.86 -5.74 3.84
C SER A 301 16.77 -6.40 4.68
N LYS A 302 17.10 -7.53 5.31
CA LYS A 302 16.18 -8.26 6.20
C LYS A 302 15.75 -7.40 7.39
N SER A 303 16.68 -6.69 8.01
CA SER A 303 16.39 -5.80 9.14
C SER A 303 15.44 -4.65 8.76
N TYR A 304 15.63 -4.01 7.60
CA TYR A 304 14.70 -2.98 7.11
C TYR A 304 13.35 -3.55 6.66
N GLU A 305 13.32 -4.79 6.19
CA GLU A 305 12.09 -5.52 5.93
C GLU A 305 11.27 -5.71 7.22
N GLU A 306 11.89 -6.21 8.29
CA GLU A 306 11.26 -6.34 9.61
C GLU A 306 10.78 -4.99 10.16
N GLU A 307 11.58 -3.92 10.02
CA GLU A 307 11.16 -2.56 10.44
C GLU A 307 9.92 -2.07 9.66
N ALA A 308 9.85 -2.33 8.36
CA ALA A 308 8.72 -1.93 7.52
C ALA A 308 7.45 -2.72 7.86
N ASP A 309 7.59 -4.01 8.13
CA ASP A 309 6.50 -4.90 8.51
C ASP A 309 5.94 -4.49 9.88
N LEU A 310 6.82 -4.27 10.87
CA LEU A 310 6.44 -3.76 12.20
C LEU A 310 5.78 -2.38 12.14
N ALA A 311 6.29 -1.46 11.31
CA ALA A 311 5.68 -0.13 11.15
C ALA A 311 4.25 -0.24 10.57
N THR A 312 4.03 -1.20 9.69
CA THR A 312 2.73 -1.50 9.10
C THR A 312 1.78 -2.11 10.12
N GLU A 313 2.24 -3.11 10.87
CA GLU A 313 1.47 -3.75 11.95
C GLU A 313 1.09 -2.77 13.06
N GLN A 314 2.02 -1.92 13.49
CA GLN A 314 1.75 -0.90 14.52
C GLN A 314 0.73 0.14 14.05
N MET A 315 0.75 0.49 12.76
CA MET A 315 -0.29 1.34 12.18
C MET A 315 -1.64 0.65 12.33
N ILE A 316 -1.77 -0.57 11.82
CA ILE A 316 -3.00 -1.36 11.85
C ILE A 316 -3.50 -1.56 13.30
N GLY A 317 -2.61 -1.97 14.21
CA GLY A 317 -2.92 -2.24 15.62
C GLY A 317 -3.32 -1.01 16.43
N ARG A 318 -2.98 0.21 16.01
CA ARG A 318 -3.49 1.45 16.64
C ARG A 318 -4.85 1.86 16.10
N PHE A 319 -5.14 1.56 14.83
CA PHE A 319 -6.40 1.92 14.19
C PHE A 319 -7.59 1.24 14.87
N GLU A 320 -7.49 -0.05 15.17
CA GLU A 320 -8.60 -0.83 15.73
C GLU A 320 -9.09 -0.32 17.10
N PRO A 321 -8.24 -0.16 18.15
CA PRO A 321 -8.67 0.36 19.44
C PRO A 321 -9.23 1.78 19.37
N THR A 322 -8.68 2.62 18.48
CA THR A 322 -9.13 4.00 18.32
C THR A 322 -10.56 4.05 17.79
N VAL A 323 -10.88 3.20 16.79
CA VAL A 323 -12.24 3.11 16.26
C VAL A 323 -13.20 2.60 17.34
N ILE A 324 -12.84 1.54 18.07
CA ILE A 324 -13.69 0.99 19.14
C ILE A 324 -13.96 2.04 20.22
N ALA A 325 -12.95 2.81 20.64
CA ALA A 325 -13.12 3.87 21.63
C ALA A 325 -14.09 4.97 21.16
N VAL A 326 -13.96 5.42 19.92
CA VAL A 326 -14.87 6.42 19.33
C VAL A 326 -16.30 5.87 19.24
N LEU A 327 -16.46 4.60 18.85
CA LEU A 327 -17.76 3.94 18.80
C LEU A 327 -18.39 3.82 20.19
N ALA A 328 -17.62 3.44 21.21
CA ALA A 328 -18.11 3.34 22.58
C ALA A 328 -18.63 4.68 23.12
N VAL A 329 -17.88 5.77 22.88
CA VAL A 329 -18.32 7.13 23.23
C VAL A 329 -19.59 7.52 22.48
N SER A 330 -19.66 7.18 21.18
CA SER A 330 -20.82 7.48 20.34
C SER A 330 -22.07 6.74 20.82
N VAL A 331 -21.97 5.45 21.13
CA VAL A 331 -23.06 4.65 21.71
C VAL A 331 -23.48 5.19 23.07
N GLY A 332 -22.53 5.59 23.91
CA GLY A 332 -22.82 6.25 25.19
C GLY A 332 -23.66 7.53 25.02
N MET A 333 -23.29 8.40 24.06
CA MET A 333 -24.08 9.59 23.74
C MET A 333 -25.49 9.24 23.23
N ILE A 334 -25.62 8.18 22.41
CA ILE A 334 -26.93 7.70 21.94
C ILE A 334 -27.81 7.27 23.12
N LEU A 335 -27.27 6.45 24.03
CA LEU A 335 -28.01 5.97 25.20
C LEU A 335 -28.49 7.13 26.08
N LEU A 336 -27.62 8.12 26.34
CA LEU A 336 -27.99 9.32 27.09
C LEU A 336 -29.08 10.13 26.37
N SER A 337 -29.00 10.25 25.04
CA SER A 337 -29.99 10.97 24.24
C SER A 337 -31.39 10.34 24.30
N VAL A 338 -31.50 9.03 24.55
CA VAL A 338 -32.80 8.32 24.68
C VAL A 338 -33.27 8.28 26.14
N MET A 339 -32.36 8.04 27.08
CA MET A 339 -32.66 7.93 28.50
C MET A 339 -33.18 9.25 29.09
N LEU A 340 -32.60 10.39 28.72
CA LEU A 340 -33.00 11.70 29.25
C LEU A 340 -34.46 12.08 28.92
N PRO A 341 -34.95 11.98 27.66
CA PRO A 341 -36.37 12.16 27.37
C PRO A 341 -37.26 11.16 28.12
N LEU A 342 -36.84 9.91 28.26
CA LEU A 342 -37.64 8.88 28.94
C LEU A 342 -37.85 9.21 30.42
N ILE A 343 -36.79 9.64 31.12
CA ILE A 343 -36.89 10.09 32.51
C ILE A 343 -37.81 11.30 32.64
N GLY A 344 -37.71 12.26 31.71
CA GLY A 344 -38.57 13.45 31.76
C GLY A 344 -40.06 13.14 31.48
N VAL A 345 -40.37 12.13 30.65
CA VAL A 345 -41.75 11.64 30.49
C VAL A 345 -42.26 10.99 31.77
N LEU A 346 -41.44 10.15 32.42
CA LEU A 346 -41.81 9.50 33.69
C LEU A 346 -42.07 10.52 34.81
N SER A 347 -41.24 11.56 34.91
CA SER A 347 -41.40 12.65 35.88
C SER A 347 -42.57 13.59 35.58
N ALA A 348 -43.13 13.58 34.36
CA ALA A 348 -44.29 14.39 34.00
C ALA A 348 -45.61 13.64 34.21
N ILE A 349 -45.57 12.31 34.31
CA ILE A 349 -46.73 11.44 34.56
C ILE A 349 -46.90 11.13 36.05
N GLY A 350 -45.81 11.07 36.82
CA GLY A 350 -45.83 11.00 38.28
C GLY A 350 -45.84 12.37 38.93
#